data_AF-A0A7S2MEF6-F1
#
_entry.id   AF-A0A7S2MEF6-F1
#
_cell.length_a   1.000
_cell.length_b   1.000
_cell.length_c   1.000
_cell.angle_alpha   90.00
_cell.angle_beta   90.00
_cell.angle_gamma   90.00
#
_symmetry.space_group_name_H-M   'P 1'
#
loop_
_entity.id
_entity.type
_entity.pdbx_description
1 polymer ?
#
loop_
_entity_poly.entity_id
_entity_poly.type
_entity_poly.pdbx_seq_one_letter_code
_entity_poly.pdbx_strand_id
1 'polypeptide(L)'
;IPDSRIRFSSAWRNSQSYKTVRISGGSRWCTGTHDSNQYVEFDFGTPKFISAIQTKGRSDYDQWVIKYKVRYTLDGSSWNWLNKEFDGNRDRHTMMENR
;
A
#
# COMPACT_ATOMS: atom_id res chain seq x y z
N ILE A 1 1.21 6.17 -12.25
CA ILE A 1 1.50 7.03 -11.08
C ILE A 1 3.00 7.27 -11.03
N PRO A 2 3.49 8.51 -11.19
CA PRO A 2 4.89 8.86 -11.02
C PRO A 2 5.38 8.59 -9.60
N ASP A 3 6.66 8.31 -9.45
CA ASP A 3 7.29 8.01 -8.16
C ASP A 3 7.12 9.16 -7.15
N SER A 4 7.21 10.41 -7.59
CA SER A 4 7.00 11.62 -6.77
C SER A 4 5.59 11.75 -6.17
N ARG A 5 4.64 10.91 -6.59
CA ARG A 5 3.26 10.88 -6.10
C ARG A 5 2.95 9.67 -5.21
N ILE A 6 3.98 9.01 -4.72
CA ILE A 6 3.86 7.90 -3.77
C ILE A 6 4.53 8.34 -2.47
N ARG A 7 3.80 8.25 -1.36
CA ARG A 7 4.30 8.60 -0.03
C ARG A 7 4.15 7.41 0.92
N PHE A 8 5.00 7.39 1.93
CA PHE A 8 5.06 6.35 2.94
C PHE A 8 5.03 6.99 4.32
N SER A 9 4.32 6.41 5.27
CA SER A 9 4.38 6.84 6.67
C SER A 9 5.78 6.64 7.28
N SER A 10 6.41 5.50 6.98
CA SER A 10 7.76 5.14 7.39
C SER A 10 8.34 4.12 6.43
N ALA A 11 9.64 3.86 6.52
CA ALA A 11 10.31 2.82 5.76
C ALA A 11 11.45 2.21 6.57
N TRP A 12 11.61 0.89 6.49
CA TRP A 12 12.77 0.19 7.01
C TRP A 12 13.98 0.34 6.06
N ARG A 13 15.02 1.03 6.52
CA ARG A 13 16.26 1.27 5.76
C ARG A 13 15.95 1.84 4.36
N ASN A 14 16.38 1.16 3.30
CA ASN A 14 16.25 1.61 1.91
C ASN A 14 14.89 1.21 1.27
N SER A 15 13.90 0.74 2.03
CA SER A 15 12.56 0.37 1.51
C SER A 15 11.69 1.58 1.13
N GLN A 16 12.23 2.79 1.26
CA GLN A 16 11.59 4.07 0.93
C GLN A 16 11.56 4.37 -0.58
N SER A 17 12.17 3.51 -1.41
CA SER A 17 12.14 3.66 -2.87
C SER A 17 10.74 3.38 -3.40
N TYR A 18 10.16 4.29 -4.17
CA TYR A 18 8.83 4.17 -4.78
C TYR A 18 8.63 2.91 -5.66
N LYS A 19 9.73 2.29 -6.11
CA LYS A 19 9.73 0.99 -6.81
C LYS A 19 9.26 -0.17 -5.93
N THR A 20 9.22 0.03 -4.61
CA THR A 20 8.93 -1.01 -3.61
C THR A 20 7.44 -1.30 -3.43
N VAL A 21 6.56 -0.47 -3.96
CA VAL A 21 5.09 -0.70 -3.92
C VAL A 21 4.50 -1.10 -5.26
N ARG A 22 5.35 -1.18 -6.30
CA ARG A 22 4.92 -1.66 -7.60
C ARG A 22 4.92 -3.18 -7.58
N ILE A 23 3.79 -3.80 -7.93
CA ILE A 23 3.63 -5.26 -7.99
C ILE A 23 4.68 -5.91 -8.92
N SER A 24 5.08 -5.21 -9.98
CA SER A 24 6.11 -5.65 -10.93
C SER A 24 7.56 -5.40 -10.45
N GLY A 25 7.74 -4.74 -9.31
CA GLY A 25 9.06 -4.41 -8.75
C GLY A 25 9.70 -5.59 -8.02
N GLY A 26 11.02 -5.69 -8.10
CA GLY A 26 11.79 -6.69 -7.35
C GLY A 26 11.90 -6.38 -5.85
N SER A 27 11.56 -5.17 -5.41
CA SER A 27 11.70 -4.70 -4.02
C SER A 27 10.35 -4.49 -3.36
N ARG A 28 10.30 -4.47 -2.01
CA ARG A 28 9.06 -4.30 -1.22
C ARG A 28 9.13 -3.25 -0.14
N TRP A 29 8.01 -2.57 0.07
CA TRP A 29 7.87 -1.64 1.16
C TRP A 29 7.73 -2.42 2.46
N CYS A 30 8.59 -2.08 3.41
CA CYS A 30 8.54 -2.56 4.79
C CYS A 30 8.49 -1.34 5.69
N THR A 31 7.60 -1.35 6.67
CA THR A 31 7.46 -0.25 7.62
C THR A 31 8.71 -0.13 8.49
N GLY A 32 9.11 1.10 8.82
CA GLY A 32 10.19 1.33 9.78
C GLY A 32 9.74 1.03 11.22
N THR A 33 8.46 1.25 11.50
CA THR A 33 7.81 0.97 12.79
C THR A 33 6.79 -0.15 12.63
N HIS A 34 6.75 -1.06 13.59
CA HIS A 34 5.81 -2.18 13.59
C HIS A 34 4.53 -1.82 14.38
N ASP A 35 3.68 -1.00 13.78
CA ASP A 35 2.37 -0.62 14.32
C ASP A 35 1.27 -0.63 13.25
N SER A 36 0.02 -0.43 13.67
CA SER A 36 -1.16 -0.43 12.81
C SER A 36 -1.45 0.89 12.10
N ASN A 37 -0.61 1.91 12.28
CA ASN A 37 -0.80 3.27 11.77
C ASN A 37 0.07 3.58 10.56
N GLN A 38 0.67 2.54 9.96
CA GLN A 38 1.53 2.66 8.79
C GLN A 38 0.72 2.61 7.50
N TYR A 39 1.12 3.42 6.51
CA TYR A 39 0.40 3.54 5.24
C TYR A 39 1.33 3.81 4.06
N VAL A 40 0.84 3.41 2.89
CA VAL A 40 1.28 3.90 1.58
C VAL A 40 0.17 4.78 1.03
N GLU A 41 0.53 5.98 0.60
CA GLU A 41 -0.39 6.92 -0.04
C GLU A 41 -0.06 7.02 -1.54
N PHE A 42 -1.10 6.98 -2.35
CA PHE A 42 -1.02 7.14 -3.80
C PHE A 42 -1.79 8.39 -4.24
N ASP A 43 -1.07 9.36 -4.79
CA ASP A 43 -1.65 10.56 -5.40
C ASP A 43 -1.84 10.35 -6.90
N PHE A 44 -3.10 10.32 -7.33
CA PHE A 44 -3.47 10.12 -8.73
C PHE A 44 -3.44 11.42 -9.55
N GLY A 45 -3.32 12.58 -8.91
CA GLY A 45 -3.31 13.94 -9.50
C GLY A 45 -4.63 14.45 -10.03
N THR A 46 -5.58 13.58 -10.32
CA THR A 46 -6.98 13.90 -10.62
C THR A 46 -7.86 12.87 -9.94
N PRO A 47 -9.15 13.18 -9.68
CA PRO A 47 -10.10 12.16 -9.24
C PRO A 47 -10.07 10.94 -10.17
N LYS A 48 -10.05 9.74 -9.57
CA LYS A 48 -10.08 8.46 -10.27
C LYS A 48 -11.13 7.56 -9.64
N PHE A 49 -11.79 6.77 -10.47
CA PHE A 49 -12.58 5.63 -9.99
C PHE A 49 -11.63 4.45 -9.74
N ILE A 50 -11.56 3.99 -8.49
CA ILE A 50 -10.75 2.84 -8.08
C ILE A 50 -11.70 1.67 -7.84
N SER A 51 -11.63 0.65 -8.70
CA SER A 51 -12.53 -0.51 -8.68
C SER A 51 -11.95 -1.73 -7.96
N ALA A 52 -10.63 -1.75 -7.74
CA ALA A 52 -9.95 -2.86 -7.10
C ALA A 52 -8.61 -2.42 -6.51
N ILE A 53 -8.16 -3.12 -5.48
CA ILE A 53 -6.82 -3.01 -4.89
C ILE A 53 -6.19 -4.40 -4.92
N GLN A 54 -4.97 -4.46 -5.44
CA GLN A 54 -4.18 -5.68 -5.49
C GLN A 54 -2.97 -5.57 -4.54
N THR A 55 -2.77 -6.58 -3.69
CA THR A 55 -1.66 -6.63 -2.73
C THR A 55 -0.82 -7.90 -2.90
N LYS A 56 0.47 -7.82 -2.55
CA LYS A 56 1.41 -8.93 -2.56
C LYS A 56 2.38 -8.84 -1.39
N GLY A 57 2.74 -9.99 -0.81
CA GLY A 57 3.77 -10.07 0.20
C GLY A 57 5.20 -9.90 -0.32
N ARG A 58 6.15 -9.86 0.62
CA ARG A 58 7.59 -9.74 0.39
C ARG A 58 8.18 -11.05 -0.17
N SER A 59 8.97 -11.05 -1.26
CA SER A 59 9.36 -12.31 -1.96
C SER A 59 10.47 -13.05 -1.25
N ASP A 60 11.36 -12.29 -0.63
CA ASP A 60 12.62 -12.73 -0.06
C ASP A 60 12.47 -13.12 1.42
N TYR A 61 11.36 -12.76 2.07
CA TYR A 61 11.06 -13.10 3.45
C TYR A 61 9.56 -13.35 3.65
N ASP A 62 9.22 -14.17 4.64
CA ASP A 62 7.83 -14.49 4.98
C ASP A 62 7.17 -13.33 5.76
N GLN A 63 6.91 -12.24 5.03
CA GLN A 63 6.32 -11.00 5.53
C GLN A 63 5.25 -10.52 4.56
N TRP A 64 4.05 -10.26 5.08
CA TRP A 64 2.91 -9.75 4.32
C TRP A 64 1.89 -9.09 5.25
N VAL A 65 1.06 -8.23 4.66
CA VAL A 65 -0.07 -7.62 5.37
C VAL A 65 -1.26 -8.57 5.29
N ILE A 66 -1.83 -8.93 6.45
CA ILE A 66 -2.97 -9.86 6.53
C ILE A 66 -4.33 -9.15 6.50
N LYS A 67 -4.37 -7.87 6.88
CA LYS A 67 -5.58 -7.03 6.93
C LYS A 67 -5.21 -5.58 6.72
N TYR A 68 -6.07 -4.81 6.05
CA TYR A 68 -5.86 -3.38 5.87
C TYR A 68 -7.19 -2.62 5.75
N LYS A 69 -7.12 -1.31 5.98
CA LYS A 69 -8.21 -0.35 5.74
C LYS A 69 -7.75 0.68 4.72
N VAL A 70 -8.71 1.31 4.06
CA VAL A 70 -8.46 2.31 3.03
C VAL A 70 -9.13 3.61 3.44
N ARG A 71 -8.39 4.71 3.31
CA ARG A 71 -8.95 6.06 3.34
C ARG A 71 -8.64 6.78 2.04
N TYR A 72 -9.49 7.73 1.67
CA TYR A 72 -9.37 8.50 0.43
C TYR A 72 -9.74 9.96 0.66
N THR A 73 -9.28 10.83 -0.24
CA THR A 73 -9.58 12.26 -0.25
C THR A 73 -9.64 12.75 -1.71
N LEU A 74 -10.43 13.80 -1.95
CA LEU A 74 -10.48 14.52 -3.23
C LEU A 74 -9.84 15.92 -3.14
N ASP A 75 -9.69 16.45 -1.92
CA ASP A 75 -9.17 17.80 -1.64
C ASP A 75 -7.74 17.79 -1.05
N GLY A 76 -7.24 16.61 -0.66
CA GLY A 76 -5.94 16.44 -0.01
C GLY A 76 -5.92 16.73 1.49
N SER A 77 -7.03 17.19 2.07
CA SER A 77 -7.12 17.60 3.48
C SER A 77 -8.13 16.78 4.27
N SER A 78 -9.32 16.53 3.70
CA SER A 78 -10.41 15.81 4.34
C SER A 78 -10.38 14.34 3.93
N TRP A 79 -9.89 13.49 4.82
CA TRP A 79 -9.77 12.05 4.57
C TRP A 79 -10.98 11.27 5.08
N ASN A 80 -11.54 10.44 4.21
CA ASN A 80 -12.69 9.59 4.50
C ASN A 80 -12.26 8.12 4.53
N TRP A 81 -12.67 7.38 5.55
CA TRP A 81 -12.47 5.94 5.60
C TRP A 81 -13.50 5.22 4.72
N LEU A 82 -13.08 4.20 3.98
CA LEU A 82 -14.01 3.19 3.53
C LEU A 82 -14.46 2.39 4.76
N ASN A 83 -15.77 2.26 4.94
CA ASN A 83 -16.35 1.48 6.05
C ASN A 83 -16.25 -0.04 5.76
N LYS A 84 -15.04 -0.51 5.47
CA LYS A 84 -14.71 -1.88 5.09
C LYS A 84 -13.26 -2.18 5.51
N GLU A 85 -13.07 -3.32 6.18
CA GLU A 85 -11.77 -3.93 6.37
C GLU A 85 -11.56 -4.97 5.26
N PHE A 86 -10.37 -4.97 4.67
CA PHE A 86 -10.01 -5.86 3.60
C PHE A 86 -9.04 -6.92 4.10
N ASP A 87 -9.29 -8.16 3.71
CA ASP A 87 -8.33 -9.23 3.91
C ASP A 87 -7.14 -9.02 2.96
N GLY A 88 -5.93 -9.13 3.52
CA GLY A 88 -4.68 -9.05 2.79
C GLY A 88 -4.22 -10.42 2.29
N ASN A 89 -2.91 -10.64 2.30
CA ASN A 89 -2.30 -11.85 1.81
C ASN A 89 -2.21 -12.93 2.89
N ARG A 90 -2.09 -14.19 2.45
CA ARG A 90 -1.85 -15.37 3.32
C ARG A 90 -0.45 -15.95 3.16
N ASP A 91 0.28 -15.46 2.17
CA ASP A 91 1.63 -15.86 1.83
C ASP A 91 2.35 -14.72 1.08
N ARG A 92 3.60 -14.96 0.70
CA ARG A 92 4.45 -13.99 -0.01
C ARG A 92 4.30 -13.91 -1.53
N HIS A 93 3.65 -14.88 -2.18
CA HIS A 93 3.68 -15.06 -3.63
C HIS A 93 2.34 -14.78 -4.30
N THR A 94 1.23 -15.12 -3.64
CA THR A 94 -0.12 -15.03 -4.16
C THR A 94 -0.59 -13.57 -4.17
N MET A 95 -1.05 -13.13 -5.33
CA MET A 95 -1.74 -11.84 -5.45
C MET A 95 -3.11 -11.94 -4.79
N MET A 96 -3.45 -10.99 -3.92
CA MET A 96 -4.80 -10.82 -3.40
C MET A 96 -5.43 -9.61 -4.07
N GLU A 97 -6.66 -9.76 -4.54
CA GLU A 97 -7.45 -8.66 -5.13
C GLU A 97 -8.70 -8.43 -4.28
N ASN A 98 -8.95 -7.17 -3.93
CA ASN A 98 -10.15 -6.72 -3.24
C ASN A 98 -10.89 -5.69 -4.08
N ARG A 99 -12.21 -5.89 -4.23
CA ARG A 99 -13.13 -4.98 -4.93
C ARG A 99 -14.05 -4.26 -3.95
#